data_AF-D6SLI7-F1
#
_entry.id   AF-D6SLI7-F1
#
_cell.length_a   1.000
_cell.length_b   1.000
_cell.length_c   1.000
_cell.angle_alpha   90.00
_cell.angle_beta   90.00
_cell.angle_gamma   90.00
#
_symmetry.space_group_name_H-M   'P 1'
#
loop_
_entity.id
_entity.type
_entity.pdbx_description
1 polymer ?
#
loop_
_entity_poly.entity_id
_entity_poly.type
_entity_poly.pdbx_seq_one_letter_code
_entity_poly.pdbx_strand_id
1 'polypeptide(L)'
;MHKFVFVFISLLIALCIFSGCRDNKPAIYFSDVPSRDFSTAPEINIPPKDAVNPNKLPLHVTSAAEALARKIIGCTSSFSQAEFSTDGAHSWLFESLNEQDFQVSSIKIMRYSKDSKDMTVSLEMYMHFQDRMGRTASFLVQADYKRLADKIVIERSDIQEKSPLFPRVQAFILYEEELRSKDLSDMTFKQFYYWTLDRALSLTPDDEHRRTKLNIDRMSVYQRMSMMPEAQTEKYSIVVLTMDRLASNSGFKIEVSGTPHGTNWIEEVTYHDFQGWRAGIFSLSFILDWEIYYVRALYGAKQENWTAKNKLKLVGLFSTERDYTHWPAFDGRTALQGPIARLGIMLEPENADDAGMIASRLHELGFLKNADNKCEEKLEEALKIFQHTRGLNPSGQWSAETQKKLFHDTGL
;
A
#
# COMPACT_ATOMS: atom_id res chain seq x y z
N MET A 1 6.61 2.95 62.53
CA MET A 1 5.20 3.19 62.22
C MET A 1 4.88 3.43 60.73
N HIS A 2 5.85 3.36 59.79
CA HIS A 2 5.61 3.62 58.35
C HIS A 2 5.48 2.38 57.45
N LYS A 3 5.67 1.16 57.96
CA LYS A 3 5.57 -0.07 57.13
C LYS A 3 4.16 -0.66 57.02
N PHE A 4 3.20 -0.22 57.85
CA PHE A 4 1.83 -0.73 57.83
C PHE A 4 0.87 0.03 56.89
N VAL A 5 1.22 1.26 56.49
CA VAL A 5 0.34 2.11 55.65
C VAL A 5 0.37 1.69 54.19
N PHE A 6 1.49 1.16 53.68
CA PHE A 6 1.62 0.76 52.27
C PHE A 6 0.88 -0.56 51.92
N VAL A 7 0.72 -1.45 52.90
CA VAL A 7 0.00 -2.72 52.70
C VAL A 7 -1.51 -2.50 52.60
N PHE A 8 -2.05 -1.52 53.33
CA PHE A 8 -3.49 -1.20 53.30
C PHE A 8 -3.93 -0.50 52.01
N ILE A 9 -3.08 0.34 51.41
CA ILE A 9 -3.39 1.03 50.15
C ILE A 9 -3.38 0.05 48.97
N SER A 10 -2.49 -0.94 49.00
CA SER A 10 -2.40 -1.97 47.94
C SER A 10 -3.58 -2.94 47.97
N LEU A 11 -4.15 -3.22 49.15
CA LEU A 11 -5.33 -4.08 49.30
C LEU A 11 -6.64 -3.40 48.86
N LEU A 12 -6.73 -2.06 49.00
CA LEU A 12 -7.93 -1.31 48.61
C LEU A 12 -8.06 -1.16 47.08
N ILE A 13 -6.94 -1.10 46.35
CA ILE A 13 -6.93 -0.98 44.88
C ILE A 13 -7.31 -2.32 44.22
N ALA A 14 -6.95 -3.45 44.84
CA ALA A 14 -7.34 -4.78 44.33
C ALA A 14 -8.84 -5.07 44.46
N LEU A 15 -9.54 -4.44 45.43
CA LEU A 15 -10.97 -4.64 45.67
C LEU A 15 -11.88 -3.82 44.73
N CYS A 16 -11.36 -2.79 44.06
CA CYS A 16 -12.12 -2.00 43.10
C CYS A 16 -12.18 -2.61 41.69
N ILE A 17 -11.37 -3.62 41.37
CA ILE A 17 -11.31 -4.21 40.02
C ILE A 17 -12.31 -5.37 39.85
N PHE A 18 -12.86 -5.93 40.93
CA PHE A 18 -13.77 -7.09 40.87
C PHE A 18 -15.28 -6.76 40.88
N SER A 19 -15.66 -5.48 40.85
CA SER A 19 -17.07 -5.07 40.97
C SER A 19 -17.65 -4.57 39.63
N GLY A 20 -17.98 -5.53 38.76
CA GLY A 20 -19.24 -5.59 38.00
C GLY A 20 -19.60 -4.53 36.94
N CYS A 21 -19.95 -5.02 35.75
CA CYS A 21 -21.25 -4.76 35.15
C CYS A 21 -21.60 -5.90 34.17
N ARG A 22 -22.72 -6.59 34.43
CA ARG A 22 -23.25 -7.74 33.70
C ARG A 22 -24.59 -7.30 33.11
N ASP A 23 -24.64 -7.04 31.81
CA ASP A 23 -25.89 -6.71 31.12
C ASP A 23 -26.44 -7.95 30.40
N ASN A 24 -27.56 -8.43 30.91
CA ASN A 24 -28.41 -9.45 30.30
C ASN A 24 -29.32 -8.80 29.24
N LYS A 25 -29.34 -9.32 28.01
CA LYS A 25 -30.48 -9.18 27.09
C LYS A 25 -30.71 -10.47 26.26
N PRO A 26 -31.96 -10.72 25.85
CA PRO A 26 -32.51 -12.07 25.69
C PRO A 26 -32.22 -12.69 24.32
N ALA A 27 -32.12 -14.01 24.31
CA ALA A 27 -32.09 -14.82 23.11
C ALA A 27 -33.39 -14.67 22.31
N ILE A 28 -33.27 -14.23 21.07
CA ILE A 28 -34.33 -14.28 20.06
C ILE A 28 -34.03 -15.50 19.20
N TYR A 29 -34.89 -16.51 19.26
CA TYR A 29 -34.89 -17.65 18.34
C TYR A 29 -35.53 -17.21 17.02
N PHE A 30 -34.79 -17.34 15.92
CA PHE A 30 -35.38 -17.37 14.58
C PHE A 30 -35.37 -18.80 14.06
N SER A 31 -36.57 -19.23 13.65
CA SER A 31 -36.93 -20.50 13.07
C SER A 31 -36.24 -20.76 11.72
N ASP A 32 -35.89 -22.02 11.49
CA ASP A 32 -35.43 -22.57 10.22
C ASP A 32 -36.38 -22.21 9.06
N VAL A 33 -35.84 -21.55 8.03
CA VAL A 33 -36.46 -21.45 6.70
C VAL A 33 -35.66 -22.37 5.77
N PRO A 34 -36.33 -23.26 5.00
CA PRO A 34 -35.63 -24.27 4.20
C PRO A 34 -34.78 -23.63 3.10
N SER A 35 -33.60 -24.21 2.92
CA SER A 35 -32.63 -23.92 1.87
C SER A 35 -33.29 -23.83 0.49
N ARG A 36 -33.25 -22.65 -0.12
CA ARG A 36 -33.35 -22.53 -1.57
C ARG A 36 -31.99 -22.84 -2.17
N ASP A 37 -31.96 -23.83 -3.06
CA ASP A 37 -30.86 -24.08 -3.98
C ASP A 37 -30.50 -22.78 -4.73
N PHE A 38 -29.32 -22.24 -4.43
CA PHE A 38 -28.66 -21.22 -5.25
C PHE A 38 -27.50 -21.86 -6.00
N SER A 39 -27.80 -22.88 -6.80
CA SER A 39 -26.94 -23.29 -7.92
C SER A 39 -27.09 -22.26 -9.05
N THR A 40 -26.41 -21.12 -8.86
CA THR A 40 -25.86 -20.16 -9.82
C THR A 40 -25.84 -18.82 -9.09
N ALA A 41 -24.66 -18.42 -8.62
CA ALA A 41 -24.49 -17.09 -8.03
C ALA A 41 -24.97 -16.04 -9.04
N PRO A 42 -25.88 -15.13 -8.67
CA PRO A 42 -26.21 -14.00 -9.51
C PRO A 42 -24.95 -13.17 -9.65
N GLU A 43 -24.51 -13.03 -10.90
CA GLU A 43 -23.45 -12.15 -11.33
C GLU A 43 -23.72 -10.78 -10.72
N ILE A 44 -23.01 -10.45 -9.63
CA ILE A 44 -23.30 -9.19 -8.97
C ILE A 44 -22.83 -8.10 -9.93
N ASN A 45 -23.79 -7.30 -10.37
CA ASN A 45 -23.64 -6.12 -11.21
C ASN A 45 -22.89 -5.03 -10.41
N ILE A 46 -21.59 -4.85 -10.65
CA ILE A 46 -21.03 -3.49 -10.68
C ILE A 46 -21.78 -2.88 -11.86
N PRO A 47 -22.39 -1.67 -11.85
CA PRO A 47 -22.92 -1.16 -13.11
C PRO A 47 -21.76 -1.25 -14.11
N PRO A 48 -21.86 -2.08 -15.14
CA PRO A 48 -20.89 -2.06 -16.20
C PRO A 48 -21.28 -0.76 -16.88
N LYS A 49 -20.64 0.35 -16.50
CA LYS A 49 -20.18 1.17 -17.61
C LYS A 49 -19.12 0.31 -18.23
N ASP A 50 -19.56 -0.47 -19.21
CA ASP A 50 -18.79 -1.46 -19.95
C ASP A 50 -17.38 -0.91 -20.08
N ALA A 51 -16.41 -1.52 -19.36
CA ALA A 51 -15.02 -1.24 -19.67
C ALA A 51 -14.91 -1.61 -21.14
N VAL A 52 -14.88 -0.60 -22.00
CA VAL A 52 -15.11 -0.84 -23.42
C VAL A 52 -13.99 -1.74 -23.88
N ASN A 53 -14.34 -2.91 -24.40
CA ASN A 53 -13.34 -3.87 -24.86
C ASN A 53 -12.40 -3.11 -25.82
N PRO A 54 -11.10 -3.01 -25.52
CA PRO A 54 -10.19 -2.19 -26.29
C PRO A 54 -10.13 -2.60 -27.78
N ASN A 55 -10.40 -3.87 -28.07
CA ASN A 55 -10.47 -4.40 -29.44
C ASN A 55 -11.76 -4.02 -30.18
N LYS A 56 -12.75 -3.46 -29.48
CA LYS A 56 -14.02 -2.96 -30.05
C LYS A 56 -14.07 -1.44 -30.11
N LEU A 57 -13.02 -0.76 -29.68
CA LEU A 57 -12.98 0.70 -29.72
C LEU A 57 -12.75 1.21 -31.13
N PRO A 58 -13.45 2.28 -31.55
CA PRO A 58 -13.12 2.97 -32.77
C PRO A 58 -11.67 3.47 -32.75
N LEU A 59 -10.98 3.38 -33.89
CA LEU A 59 -9.58 3.81 -34.04
C LEU A 59 -9.34 5.24 -33.52
N HIS A 60 -10.31 6.14 -33.68
CA HIS A 60 -10.16 7.51 -33.20
C HIS A 60 -10.13 7.62 -31.67
N VAL A 61 -10.80 6.72 -30.95
CA VAL A 61 -10.76 6.69 -29.48
C VAL A 61 -9.38 6.24 -29.01
N THR A 62 -8.81 5.21 -29.65
CA THR A 62 -7.46 4.74 -29.33
C THR A 62 -6.40 5.79 -29.65
N SER A 63 -6.51 6.50 -30.78
CA SER A 63 -5.59 7.59 -31.13
C SER A 63 -5.68 8.77 -30.16
N ALA A 64 -6.88 9.14 -29.69
CA ALA A 64 -7.07 10.18 -28.67
C ALA A 64 -6.47 9.77 -27.32
N ALA A 65 -6.70 8.52 -26.90
CA ALA A 65 -6.14 7.97 -25.66
C ALA A 65 -4.60 7.92 -25.71
N GLU A 66 -4.01 7.53 -26.84
CA GLU A 66 -2.55 7.52 -27.03
C GLU A 66 -1.96 8.94 -26.93
N ALA A 67 -2.58 9.93 -27.56
CA ALA A 67 -2.12 11.33 -27.49
C ALA A 67 -2.15 11.86 -26.05
N LEU A 68 -3.20 11.54 -25.28
CA LEU A 68 -3.32 11.88 -23.86
C LEU A 68 -2.27 11.16 -23.01
N ALA A 69 -2.02 9.87 -23.26
CA ALA A 69 -0.98 9.12 -22.56
C ALA A 69 0.43 9.68 -22.82
N ARG A 70 0.76 9.99 -24.08
CA ARG A 70 2.02 10.64 -24.46
C ARG A 70 2.18 11.99 -23.77
N LYS A 71 1.08 12.74 -23.64
CA LYS A 71 1.07 14.02 -22.95
C LYS A 71 1.39 13.87 -21.46
N ILE A 72 0.81 12.87 -20.79
CA ILE A 72 1.11 12.54 -19.38
C ILE A 72 2.57 12.18 -19.18
N ILE A 73 3.13 11.39 -20.10
CA ILE A 73 4.55 10.99 -20.07
C ILE A 73 5.49 12.20 -20.32
N GLY A 74 5.00 13.26 -20.97
CA GLY A 74 5.82 14.41 -21.37
C GLY A 74 6.52 14.22 -22.72
N CYS A 75 6.05 13.28 -23.54
CA CYS A 75 6.60 13.06 -24.87
C CYS A 75 6.22 14.20 -25.82
N THR A 76 7.22 14.93 -26.32
CA THR A 76 7.06 16.08 -27.23
C THR A 76 7.04 15.70 -28.72
N SER A 77 7.28 14.42 -29.05
CA SER A 77 7.20 13.96 -30.44
C SER A 77 5.77 14.10 -30.97
N SER A 78 5.61 14.76 -32.12
CA SER A 78 4.31 14.98 -32.73
C SER A 78 3.67 13.64 -33.12
N PHE A 79 2.44 13.43 -32.65
CA PHE A 79 1.63 12.29 -33.06
C PHE A 79 0.82 12.69 -34.29
N SER A 80 1.05 12.01 -35.42
CA SER A 80 0.53 12.43 -36.72
C SER A 80 -1.00 12.46 -36.83
N GLN A 81 -1.73 11.80 -35.92
CA GLN A 81 -3.17 11.63 -36.01
C GLN A 81 -3.99 12.40 -34.95
N ALA A 82 -3.34 13.01 -33.96
CA ALA A 82 -4.03 13.74 -32.90
C ALA A 82 -3.22 14.93 -32.38
N GLU A 83 -3.87 16.09 -32.30
CA GLU A 83 -3.30 17.35 -31.83
C GLU A 83 -4.13 17.95 -30.70
N PHE A 84 -3.48 18.72 -29.84
CA PHE A 84 -4.14 19.52 -28.81
C PHE A 84 -4.42 20.91 -29.38
N SER A 85 -5.66 21.38 -29.26
CA SER A 85 -6.04 22.71 -29.72
C SER A 85 -5.30 23.78 -28.92
N THR A 86 -4.70 24.77 -29.60
CA THR A 86 -4.07 25.91 -28.93
C THR A 86 -5.07 26.80 -28.22
N ASP A 87 -6.31 26.85 -28.75
CA ASP A 87 -7.42 27.62 -28.20
C ASP A 87 -8.30 26.75 -27.27
N GLY A 88 -7.88 25.50 -27.02
CA GLY A 88 -8.58 24.52 -26.19
C GLY A 88 -8.40 24.75 -24.69
N ALA A 89 -9.31 24.16 -23.90
CA ALA A 89 -9.27 24.21 -22.45
C ALA A 89 -8.53 22.98 -21.89
N HIS A 90 -7.25 23.15 -21.55
CA HIS A 90 -6.41 22.07 -21.04
C HIS A 90 -5.96 22.36 -19.59
N SER A 91 -6.30 21.45 -18.67
CA SER A 91 -5.96 21.51 -17.24
C SER A 91 -5.12 20.29 -16.86
N TRP A 92 -3.88 20.52 -16.45
CA TRP A 92 -2.96 19.48 -15.98
C TRP A 92 -2.39 19.92 -14.63
N LEU A 93 -2.94 19.38 -13.54
CA LEU A 93 -2.54 19.73 -12.17
C LEU A 93 -1.35 18.89 -11.68
N PHE A 94 -0.41 18.57 -12.56
CA PHE A 94 0.76 17.77 -12.24
C PHE A 94 1.91 18.06 -13.20
N GLU A 95 3.14 17.93 -12.71
CA GLU A 95 4.31 17.86 -13.58
C GLU A 95 4.28 16.54 -14.35
N SER A 96 4.47 16.61 -15.67
CA SER A 96 4.56 15.43 -16.54
C SER A 96 5.53 14.42 -15.94
N LEU A 97 5.30 13.13 -16.16
CA LEU A 97 6.20 12.09 -15.64
C LEU A 97 7.65 12.35 -16.08
N ASN A 98 7.87 12.94 -17.26
CA ASN A 98 9.16 13.34 -17.83
C ASN A 98 10.24 12.24 -17.77
N GLU A 99 9.79 11.00 -17.73
CA GLU A 99 10.62 9.82 -17.55
C GLU A 99 10.26 8.84 -18.66
N GLN A 100 11.20 8.69 -19.61
CA GLN A 100 11.01 7.95 -20.87
C GLN A 100 10.74 6.45 -20.68
N ASP A 101 10.89 5.94 -19.46
CA ASP A 101 10.70 4.53 -19.10
C ASP A 101 9.30 4.20 -18.60
N PHE A 102 8.44 5.19 -18.34
CA PHE A 102 7.03 4.93 -18.06
C PHE A 102 6.30 4.47 -19.31
N GLN A 103 5.59 3.36 -19.17
CA GLN A 103 4.72 2.80 -20.20
C GLN A 103 3.30 2.72 -19.67
N VAL A 104 2.33 2.84 -20.58
CA VAL A 104 0.92 2.61 -20.25
C VAL A 104 0.73 1.12 -19.99
N SER A 105 0.48 0.76 -18.73
CA SER A 105 0.20 -0.62 -18.33
C SER A 105 -1.28 -0.98 -18.53
N SER A 106 -2.18 0.00 -18.36
CA SER A 106 -3.60 -0.20 -18.65
C SER A 106 -4.34 1.10 -18.95
N ILE A 107 -5.36 1.00 -19.81
CA ILE A 107 -6.34 2.06 -20.06
C ILE A 107 -7.72 1.46 -19.85
N LYS A 108 -8.52 2.08 -18.99
CA LYS A 108 -9.92 1.73 -18.78
C LYS A 108 -10.81 2.89 -19.20
N ILE A 109 -11.57 2.72 -20.28
CA ILE A 109 -12.54 3.72 -20.71
C ILE A 109 -13.79 3.58 -19.84
N MET A 110 -14.08 4.63 -19.08
CA MET A 110 -15.20 4.70 -18.15
C MET A 110 -16.45 5.25 -18.83
N ARG A 111 -16.29 6.19 -19.75
CA ARG A 111 -17.40 6.77 -20.53
C ARG A 111 -16.92 7.20 -21.90
N TYR A 112 -17.75 6.92 -22.90
CA TYR A 112 -17.58 7.41 -24.26
C TYR A 112 -18.96 7.82 -24.79
N SER A 113 -19.09 9.05 -25.30
CA SER A 113 -20.32 9.51 -25.95
C SER A 113 -19.98 10.40 -27.15
N LYS A 114 -20.75 10.23 -28.23
CA LYS A 114 -20.66 11.04 -29.44
C LYS A 114 -21.85 11.98 -29.52
N ASP A 115 -21.60 13.27 -29.67
CA ASP A 115 -22.62 14.23 -30.06
C ASP A 115 -22.75 14.21 -31.60
N SER A 116 -23.96 13.93 -32.09
CA SER A 116 -24.25 13.88 -33.53
C SER A 116 -24.31 15.26 -34.18
N LYS A 117 -24.53 16.33 -33.41
CA LYS A 117 -24.62 17.70 -33.95
C LYS A 117 -23.26 18.31 -34.24
N ASP A 118 -22.32 18.14 -33.30
CA ASP A 118 -21.03 18.82 -33.35
C ASP A 118 -19.87 17.88 -33.71
N MET A 119 -20.16 16.58 -33.91
CA MET A 119 -19.17 15.52 -34.13
C MET A 119 -18.10 15.44 -33.01
N THR A 120 -18.42 16.01 -31.85
CA THR A 120 -17.61 16.00 -30.65
C THR A 120 -17.75 14.66 -29.94
N VAL A 121 -16.63 14.14 -29.45
CA VAL A 121 -16.56 12.95 -28.64
C VAL A 121 -16.07 13.32 -27.25
N SER A 122 -16.84 12.95 -26.23
CA SER A 122 -16.41 13.01 -24.84
C SER A 122 -15.88 11.66 -24.39
N LEU A 123 -14.73 11.67 -23.73
CA LEU A 123 -13.99 10.51 -23.28
C LEU A 123 -13.61 10.68 -21.80
N GLU A 124 -13.97 9.70 -20.99
CA GLU A 124 -13.51 9.58 -19.61
C GLU A 124 -12.80 8.25 -19.46
N MET A 125 -11.57 8.26 -18.96
CA MET A 125 -10.76 7.07 -18.82
C MET A 125 -9.82 7.13 -17.63
N TYR A 126 -9.46 5.95 -17.15
CA TYR A 126 -8.43 5.75 -16.15
C TYR A 126 -7.20 5.20 -16.85
N MET A 127 -6.05 5.83 -16.65
CA MET A 127 -4.77 5.39 -17.20
C MET A 127 -3.85 5.00 -16.05
N HIS A 128 -3.28 3.80 -16.15
CA HIS A 128 -2.23 3.33 -15.25
C HIS A 128 -0.92 3.27 -16.03
N PHE A 129 0.14 3.77 -15.40
CA PHE A 129 1.48 3.78 -15.93
C PHE A 129 2.39 3.00 -15.00
N GLN A 130 3.32 2.25 -15.59
CA GLN A 130 4.34 1.51 -14.87
C GLN A 130 5.69 1.69 -15.57
N ASP A 131 6.76 1.82 -14.80
CA ASP A 131 8.12 1.81 -15.34
C ASP A 131 8.82 0.46 -15.11
N ARG A 132 10.07 0.34 -15.58
CA ARG A 132 10.86 -0.89 -15.42
C ARG A 132 11.32 -1.15 -13.98
N MET A 133 11.33 -0.15 -13.12
CA MET A 133 11.58 -0.31 -11.69
C MET A 133 10.33 -0.79 -10.95
N GLY A 134 9.21 -0.89 -11.66
CA GLY A 134 7.94 -1.24 -11.11
C GLY A 134 7.28 -0.09 -10.36
N ARG A 135 7.72 1.17 -10.49
CA ARG A 135 6.97 2.33 -9.99
C ARG A 135 5.66 2.46 -10.75
N THR A 136 4.61 2.96 -10.10
CA THR A 136 3.37 3.26 -10.81
C THR A 136 2.87 4.67 -10.59
N ALA A 137 2.05 5.13 -11.54
CA ALA A 137 1.27 6.35 -11.45
C ALA A 137 -0.09 6.12 -12.12
N SER A 138 -1.14 6.71 -11.54
CA SER A 138 -2.50 6.57 -12.04
C SER A 138 -3.17 7.92 -12.25
N PHE A 139 -3.92 8.02 -13.33
CA PHE A 139 -4.58 9.26 -13.73
C PHE A 139 -6.03 9.02 -14.15
N LEU A 140 -6.93 9.89 -13.70
CA LEU A 140 -8.24 10.04 -14.30
C LEU A 140 -8.14 11.13 -15.37
N VAL A 141 -8.54 10.77 -16.59
CA VAL A 141 -8.45 11.63 -17.76
C VAL A 141 -9.86 11.85 -18.30
N GLN A 142 -10.24 13.12 -18.43
CA GLN A 142 -11.44 13.54 -19.13
C GLN A 142 -11.03 14.38 -20.33
N ALA A 143 -11.60 14.10 -21.51
CA ALA A 143 -11.26 14.83 -22.72
C ALA A 143 -12.46 14.95 -23.66
N ASP A 144 -12.56 16.10 -24.31
CA ASP A 144 -13.47 16.32 -25.44
C ASP A 144 -12.63 16.55 -26.71
N TYR A 145 -12.98 15.87 -27.80
CA TYR A 145 -12.27 16.00 -29.06
C TYR A 145 -13.19 15.96 -30.27
N LYS A 146 -12.76 16.61 -31.35
CA LYS A 146 -13.42 16.54 -32.66
C LYS A 146 -12.69 15.59 -33.59
N ARG A 147 -13.46 14.87 -34.38
CA ARG A 147 -12.94 14.04 -35.48
C ARG A 147 -13.02 14.82 -36.79
N LEU A 148 -11.87 15.16 -37.34
CA LEU A 148 -11.74 15.68 -38.71
C LEU A 148 -11.42 14.51 -39.67
N ALA A 149 -11.36 14.79 -40.96
CA ALA A 149 -11.22 13.75 -41.99
C ALA A 149 -9.94 12.91 -41.84
N ASP A 150 -8.85 13.56 -41.43
CA ASP A 150 -7.49 13.02 -41.35
C ASP A 150 -6.86 13.12 -39.96
N LYS A 151 -7.47 13.89 -39.04
CA LYS A 151 -6.92 14.13 -37.69
C LYS A 151 -7.97 14.24 -36.59
N ILE A 152 -7.50 14.11 -35.36
CA ILE A 152 -8.26 14.34 -34.13
C ILE A 152 -7.76 15.62 -33.49
N VAL A 153 -8.68 16.48 -33.07
CA VAL A 153 -8.34 17.72 -32.34
C VAL A 153 -8.93 17.62 -30.94
N ILE A 154 -8.07 17.51 -29.93
CA ILE A 154 -8.47 17.51 -28.52
C ILE A 154 -8.73 18.98 -28.14
N GLU A 155 -9.98 19.31 -27.89
CA GLU A 155 -10.41 20.68 -27.56
C GLU A 155 -10.43 20.93 -26.05
N ARG A 156 -10.64 19.88 -25.27
CA ARG A 156 -10.60 19.94 -23.82
C ARG A 156 -9.89 18.73 -23.26
N SER A 157 -9.05 18.92 -22.25
CA SER A 157 -8.53 17.82 -21.45
C SER A 157 -8.38 18.24 -19.99
N ASP A 158 -8.91 17.45 -19.07
CA ASP A 158 -8.64 17.56 -17.64
C ASP A 158 -8.00 16.26 -17.16
N ILE A 159 -6.82 16.37 -16.56
CA ILE A 159 -6.04 15.22 -16.10
C ILE A 159 -5.79 15.38 -14.61
N GLN A 160 -6.29 14.43 -13.85
CA GLN A 160 -6.21 14.41 -12.39
C GLN A 160 -5.41 13.21 -11.93
N GLU A 161 -4.40 13.45 -11.08
CA GLU A 161 -3.71 12.38 -10.35
C GLU A 161 -4.71 11.59 -9.51
N LYS A 162 -4.59 10.27 -9.54
CA LYS A 162 -5.35 9.37 -8.67
C LYS A 162 -4.37 8.63 -7.79
N SER A 163 -4.38 8.98 -6.50
CA SER A 163 -3.61 8.24 -5.52
C SER A 163 -4.08 6.79 -5.46
N PRO A 164 -3.15 5.84 -5.23
CA PRO A 164 -3.51 4.45 -4.97
C PRO A 164 -4.34 4.34 -3.69
N LEU A 165 -5.13 3.28 -3.57
CA LEU A 165 -5.78 2.97 -2.30
C LEU A 165 -4.75 2.48 -1.28
N PHE A 166 -3.80 1.64 -1.73
CA PHE A 166 -2.68 1.11 -0.95
C PHE A 166 -1.40 1.28 -1.74
N PRO A 167 -0.66 2.39 -1.54
CA PRO A 167 0.65 2.53 -2.14
C PRO A 167 1.58 1.41 -1.66
N ARG A 168 2.26 0.79 -2.60
CA ARG A 168 3.38 -0.10 -2.35
C ARG A 168 4.52 0.72 -1.76
N VAL A 169 5.06 0.21 -0.67
CA VAL A 169 6.19 0.82 0.03
C VAL A 169 7.32 -0.19 0.16
N GLN A 170 8.55 0.30 0.16
CA GLN A 170 9.76 -0.49 0.37
C GLN A 170 10.60 0.19 1.45
N ALA A 171 11.28 -0.60 2.28
CA ALA A 171 12.17 -0.08 3.30
C ALA A 171 13.58 -0.66 3.13
N PHE A 172 14.58 0.17 3.39
CA PHE A 172 16.00 -0.15 3.31
C PHE A 172 16.71 0.33 4.57
N ILE A 173 17.71 -0.44 5.01
CA ILE A 173 18.60 -0.06 6.11
C ILE A 173 19.97 0.23 5.52
N LEU A 174 20.56 1.36 5.88
CA LEU A 174 21.87 1.81 5.45
C LEU A 174 22.68 2.22 6.67
N TYR A 175 24.01 2.24 6.56
CA TYR A 175 24.84 2.96 7.52
C TYR A 175 24.53 4.47 7.47
N GLU A 176 24.46 5.14 8.62
CA GLU A 176 24.13 6.59 8.66
C GLU A 176 25.14 7.44 7.88
N GLU A 177 26.41 7.05 7.86
CA GLU A 177 27.49 7.76 7.17
C GLU A 177 27.27 7.89 5.66
N GLU A 178 26.60 6.90 5.05
CA GLU A 178 26.26 6.91 3.62
C GLU A 178 25.30 8.06 3.31
N LEU A 179 24.32 8.31 4.19
CA LEU A 179 23.30 9.33 3.97
C LEU A 179 23.76 10.73 4.39
N ARG A 180 24.54 10.84 5.46
CA ARG A 180 24.98 12.14 6.02
C ARG A 180 25.75 13.01 5.01
N SER A 181 26.44 12.38 4.06
CA SER A 181 27.21 13.09 3.03
C SER A 181 26.40 13.46 1.79
N LYS A 182 25.12 13.09 1.74
CA LYS A 182 24.35 13.08 0.51
C LYS A 182 23.36 14.24 0.43
N ASP A 183 23.54 15.09 -0.57
CA ASP A 183 22.51 16.02 -0.99
C ASP A 183 21.46 15.29 -1.85
N LEU A 184 20.21 15.33 -1.40
CA LEU A 184 19.07 14.69 -2.04
C LEU A 184 18.26 15.65 -2.90
N SER A 185 18.51 16.96 -2.81
CA SER A 185 17.67 18.00 -3.44
C SER A 185 17.71 17.95 -4.97
N ASP A 186 18.86 17.59 -5.55
CA ASP A 186 19.06 17.50 -7.00
C ASP A 186 18.76 16.09 -7.58
N MET A 187 18.28 15.16 -6.75
CA MET A 187 18.04 13.78 -7.18
C MET A 187 16.63 13.58 -7.71
N THR A 188 16.52 12.89 -8.84
CA THR A 188 15.27 12.22 -9.22
C THR A 188 14.98 11.04 -8.28
N PHE A 189 13.72 10.65 -8.14
CA PHE A 189 13.35 9.45 -7.37
C PHE A 189 14.16 8.24 -7.83
N LYS A 190 14.30 8.06 -9.14
CA LYS A 190 15.04 6.95 -9.73
C LYS A 190 16.51 6.91 -9.32
N GLN A 191 17.19 8.05 -9.35
CA GLN A 191 18.56 8.15 -8.88
C GLN A 191 18.66 7.83 -7.39
N PHE A 192 17.75 8.38 -6.58
CA PHE A 192 17.73 8.12 -5.14
C PHE A 192 17.44 6.65 -4.82
N TYR A 193 16.51 6.02 -5.53
CA TYR A 193 16.18 4.60 -5.39
C TYR A 193 17.37 3.71 -5.67
N TYR A 194 18.04 3.86 -6.82
CA TYR A 194 19.19 3.03 -7.16
C TYR A 194 20.39 3.29 -6.24
N TRP A 195 20.59 4.54 -5.85
CA TRP A 195 21.62 4.89 -4.86
C TRP A 195 21.37 4.21 -3.51
N THR A 196 20.10 4.19 -3.07
CA THR A 196 19.67 3.51 -1.84
C THR A 196 19.89 2.01 -1.96
N LEU A 197 19.44 1.40 -3.07
CA LEU A 197 19.55 -0.04 -3.31
C LEU A 197 21.00 -0.52 -3.33
N ASP A 198 21.90 0.25 -3.92
CA ASP A 198 23.35 -0.04 -4.01
C ASP A 198 24.04 -0.06 -2.63
N ARG A 199 23.49 0.66 -1.65
CA ARG A 199 24.06 0.83 -0.29
C ARG A 199 23.29 0.13 0.80
N ALA A 200 22.12 -0.41 0.47
CA ALA A 200 21.28 -1.10 1.43
C ALA A 200 22.02 -2.33 1.98
N LEU A 201 21.95 -2.49 3.30
CA LEU A 201 22.41 -3.69 3.97
C LEU A 201 21.63 -4.89 3.45
N SER A 202 22.35 -5.97 3.15
CA SER A 202 21.69 -7.25 2.90
C SER A 202 21.14 -7.79 4.21
N LEU A 203 19.81 -7.83 4.31
CA LEU A 203 19.11 -8.46 5.43
C LEU A 203 18.85 -9.96 5.20
N THR A 204 19.50 -10.55 4.19
CA THR A 204 19.53 -12.00 4.01
C THR A 204 20.59 -12.57 4.96
N PRO A 205 20.23 -13.44 5.92
CA PRO A 205 21.23 -14.03 6.80
C PRO A 205 22.15 -14.96 6.02
N ASP A 206 23.41 -15.05 6.42
CA ASP A 206 24.31 -16.14 6.00
C ASP A 206 24.23 -17.32 6.98
N ASP A 207 25.09 -18.33 6.78
CA ASP A 207 25.07 -19.55 7.60
C ASP A 207 25.48 -19.28 9.05
N GLU A 208 26.32 -18.30 9.28
CA GLU A 208 26.77 -17.91 10.61
C GLU A 208 25.65 -17.19 11.35
N HIS A 209 25.02 -16.19 10.72
CA HIS A 209 23.85 -15.51 11.26
C HIS A 209 22.75 -16.51 11.63
N ARG A 210 22.46 -17.48 10.75
CA ARG A 210 21.48 -18.55 11.02
C ARG A 210 21.82 -19.40 12.24
N ARG A 211 23.08 -19.82 12.37
CA ARG A 211 23.54 -20.62 13.53
C ARG A 211 23.43 -19.81 14.81
N THR A 212 23.84 -18.55 14.77
CA THR A 212 23.74 -17.62 15.89
C THR A 212 22.30 -17.43 16.31
N LYS A 213 21.38 -17.17 15.36
CA LYS A 213 19.95 -17.04 15.64
C LYS A 213 19.36 -18.31 16.26
N LEU A 214 19.64 -19.49 15.69
CA LEU A 214 19.17 -20.77 16.24
C LEU A 214 19.70 -21.00 17.67
N ASN A 215 20.94 -20.61 17.94
CA ASN A 215 21.50 -20.69 19.29
C ASN A 215 20.80 -19.71 20.25
N ILE A 216 20.57 -18.46 19.84
CA ILE A 216 19.85 -17.44 20.62
C ILE A 216 18.43 -17.90 20.95
N ASP A 217 17.71 -18.48 19.98
CA ASP A 217 16.34 -18.94 20.17
C ASP A 217 16.23 -20.13 21.13
N ARG A 218 17.33 -20.89 21.31
CA ARG A 218 17.44 -21.98 22.30
C ARG A 218 17.83 -21.49 23.69
N MET A 219 18.26 -20.23 23.83
CA MET A 219 18.72 -19.67 25.10
C MET A 219 17.56 -19.16 25.96
N SER A 220 17.70 -19.32 27.27
CA SER A 220 16.85 -18.62 28.24
C SER A 220 17.03 -17.10 28.14
N VAL A 221 16.05 -16.34 28.63
CA VAL A 221 16.13 -14.86 28.70
C VAL A 221 17.40 -14.41 29.43
N TYR A 222 17.74 -15.06 30.54
CA TYR A 222 18.95 -14.74 31.32
C TYR A 222 20.23 -14.98 30.52
N GLN A 223 20.33 -16.09 29.79
CA GLN A 223 21.47 -16.38 28.92
C GLN A 223 21.62 -15.33 27.81
N ARG A 224 20.50 -14.91 27.20
CA ARG A 224 20.50 -13.84 26.19
C ARG A 224 20.99 -12.51 26.75
N MET A 225 20.57 -12.14 27.96
CA MET A 225 21.07 -10.94 28.64
C MET A 225 22.57 -11.04 28.98
N SER A 226 23.06 -12.22 29.36
CA SER A 226 24.49 -12.42 29.67
C SER A 226 25.39 -12.53 28.43
N MET A 227 24.81 -12.85 27.28
CA MET A 227 25.50 -13.00 25.99
C MET A 227 25.17 -11.87 25.03
N MET A 228 24.57 -10.77 25.52
CA MET A 228 24.42 -9.56 24.72
C MET A 228 25.80 -9.23 24.15
N PRO A 229 25.96 -9.27 22.82
CA PRO A 229 27.26 -9.16 22.24
C PRO A 229 27.84 -7.80 22.64
N GLU A 230 29.16 -7.73 22.83
CA GLU A 230 29.87 -6.44 22.82
C GLU A 230 29.78 -5.74 21.46
N ALA A 231 28.90 -6.20 20.56
CA ALA A 231 28.61 -5.59 19.28
C ALA A 231 28.32 -4.11 19.54
N GLN A 232 29.16 -3.27 18.93
CA GLN A 232 28.98 -1.84 19.03
C GLN A 232 27.61 -1.51 18.45
N THR A 233 26.81 -0.78 19.23
CA THR A 233 25.62 -0.14 18.69
C THR A 233 26.05 0.70 17.49
N GLU A 234 25.57 0.32 16.32
CA GLU A 234 25.83 1.02 15.08
C GLU A 234 24.68 2.00 14.81
N LYS A 235 25.00 3.10 14.12
CA LYS A 235 24.00 4.08 13.72
C LYS A 235 23.60 3.85 12.28
N TYR A 236 22.34 3.54 12.08
CA TYR A 236 21.76 3.23 10.78
C TYR A 236 20.76 4.32 10.37
N SER A 237 20.62 4.51 9.07
CA SER A 237 19.52 5.24 8.46
C SER A 237 18.54 4.26 7.85
N ILE A 238 17.25 4.47 8.10
CA ILE A 238 16.17 3.69 7.51
C ILE A 238 15.46 4.58 6.50
N VAL A 239 15.38 4.11 5.27
CA VAL A 239 14.76 4.80 4.13
C VAL A 239 13.51 4.03 3.72
N VAL A 240 12.35 4.67 3.80
CA VAL A 240 11.06 4.09 3.38
C VAL A 240 10.55 4.85 2.17
N LEU A 241 10.38 4.15 1.05
CA LEU A 241 10.04 4.69 -0.27
C LEU A 241 8.62 4.27 -0.67
N THR A 242 7.83 5.18 -1.22
CA THR A 242 6.57 4.84 -1.89
C THR A 242 6.84 4.57 -3.38
N MET A 243 6.54 3.36 -3.84
CA MET A 243 6.69 2.95 -5.24
C MET A 243 5.53 3.42 -6.12
N ASP A 244 4.44 3.88 -5.51
CA ASP A 244 3.30 4.45 -6.23
C ASP A 244 3.23 5.95 -6.01
N ARG A 245 2.96 6.70 -7.09
CA ARG A 245 2.84 8.16 -7.02
C ARG A 245 1.63 8.55 -6.20
N LEU A 246 1.86 9.34 -5.16
CA LEU A 246 0.82 9.89 -4.29
C LEU A 246 0.40 11.26 -4.81
N ALA A 247 -0.90 11.55 -4.84
CA ALA A 247 -1.34 12.91 -5.14
C ALA A 247 -0.82 13.87 -4.07
N SER A 248 -0.53 15.11 -4.46
CA SER A 248 0.05 16.17 -3.61
C SER A 248 -0.61 16.31 -2.23
N ASN A 249 -1.93 16.16 -2.18
CA ASN A 249 -2.77 16.26 -0.99
C ASN A 249 -2.92 14.97 -0.16
N SER A 250 -2.20 13.91 -0.47
CA SER A 250 -2.29 12.65 0.27
C SER A 250 -1.42 12.73 1.53
N GLY A 251 -1.77 12.02 2.60
CA GLY A 251 -0.93 11.87 3.78
C GLY A 251 -0.01 10.66 3.63
N PHE A 252 1.26 10.81 4.01
CA PHE A 252 2.21 9.72 4.19
C PHE A 252 2.96 9.97 5.49
N LYS A 253 2.97 8.98 6.38
CA LYS A 253 3.57 9.09 7.71
C LYS A 253 4.32 7.81 8.03
N ILE A 254 5.47 7.94 8.66
CA ILE A 254 6.22 6.83 9.21
C ILE A 254 6.11 6.87 10.73
N GLU A 255 5.88 5.71 11.31
CA GLU A 255 5.87 5.47 12.74
C GLU A 255 6.88 4.38 13.07
N VAL A 256 7.55 4.49 14.22
CA VAL A 256 8.54 3.49 14.65
C VAL A 256 8.30 3.11 16.09
N SER A 257 8.38 1.82 16.39
CA SER A 257 8.06 1.28 17.72
C SER A 257 8.88 0.02 18.04
N GLY A 258 9.06 -0.29 19.32
CA GLY A 258 9.67 -1.56 19.75
C GLY A 258 8.76 -2.78 19.60
N THR A 259 7.49 -2.58 19.24
CA THR A 259 6.52 -3.66 19.00
C THR A 259 5.72 -3.40 17.72
N PRO A 260 5.16 -4.43 17.08
CA PRO A 260 4.39 -4.28 15.83
C PRO A 260 3.20 -3.31 15.92
N HIS A 261 2.57 -3.24 17.10
CA HIS A 261 1.37 -2.45 17.37
C HIS A 261 1.65 -1.22 18.26
N GLY A 262 2.92 -0.96 18.56
CA GLY A 262 3.33 0.15 19.41
C GLY A 262 3.07 1.50 18.74
N THR A 263 2.89 2.52 19.58
CA THR A 263 2.86 3.94 19.15
C THR A 263 4.27 4.52 19.17
N ASN A 264 4.50 5.62 18.42
CA ASN A 264 5.79 6.23 18.13
C ASN A 264 6.84 6.30 19.24
N TRP A 265 8.07 5.90 18.90
CA TRP A 265 9.31 6.01 19.68
C TRP A 265 10.31 7.03 19.10
N ILE A 266 10.12 7.50 17.86
CA ILE A 266 11.05 8.43 17.19
C ILE A 266 10.38 9.78 17.00
N GLU A 267 11.15 10.84 17.28
CA GLU A 267 10.67 12.22 17.27
C GLU A 267 10.76 12.89 15.88
N GLU A 268 11.66 12.47 14.99
CA GLU A 268 11.85 13.16 13.70
C GLU A 268 12.08 12.20 12.52
N VAL A 269 11.19 12.30 11.52
CA VAL A 269 11.32 11.66 10.21
C VAL A 269 11.43 12.78 9.18
N THR A 270 12.50 12.78 8.39
CA THR A 270 12.67 13.69 7.27
C THR A 270 11.96 13.14 6.04
N TYR A 271 11.04 13.92 5.45
CA TYR A 271 10.31 13.52 4.26
C TYR A 271 10.85 14.24 3.02
N HIS A 272 11.04 13.47 1.94
CA HIS A 272 11.40 13.97 0.62
C HIS A 272 10.29 13.63 -0.36
N ASP A 273 9.85 14.61 -1.15
CA ASP A 273 8.83 14.44 -2.18
C ASP A 273 9.48 14.59 -3.56
N PHE A 274 9.53 13.49 -4.30
CA PHE A 274 10.04 13.42 -5.66
C PHE A 274 8.85 13.41 -6.61
N GLN A 275 8.13 14.53 -6.75
CA GLN A 275 6.96 14.65 -7.65
C GLN A 275 5.85 13.61 -7.38
N GLY A 276 5.53 13.40 -6.10
CA GLY A 276 4.49 12.49 -5.63
C GLY A 276 5.01 11.12 -5.21
N TRP A 277 6.20 10.70 -5.64
CA TRP A 277 6.89 9.56 -5.00
C TRP A 277 7.64 10.05 -3.78
N ARG A 278 7.27 9.55 -2.61
CA ARG A 278 7.78 10.06 -1.34
C ARG A 278 8.76 9.10 -0.70
N ALA A 279 9.75 9.67 -0.04
CA ALA A 279 10.63 8.97 0.88
C ALA A 279 10.43 9.55 2.28
N GLY A 280 10.43 8.69 3.29
CA GLY A 280 10.65 9.14 4.66
C GLY A 280 11.90 8.46 5.21
N ILE A 281 12.72 9.26 5.88
CA ILE A 281 14.06 8.88 6.29
C ILE A 281 14.25 9.24 7.75
N PHE A 282 14.83 8.34 8.51
CA PHE A 282 15.16 8.57 9.91
C PHE A 282 16.37 7.72 10.31
N SER A 283 17.02 8.08 11.41
CA SER A 283 18.20 7.34 11.90
C SER A 283 17.95 6.76 13.29
N LEU A 284 18.52 5.59 13.54
CA LEU A 284 18.47 4.88 14.79
C LEU A 284 19.84 4.29 15.13
N SER A 285 20.19 4.31 16.41
CA SER A 285 21.33 3.56 16.92
C SER A 285 20.83 2.24 17.49
N PHE A 286 21.23 1.12 16.90
CA PHE A 286 20.81 -0.20 17.38
C PHE A 286 21.79 -1.32 17.05
N ILE A 287 21.64 -2.47 17.69
CA ILE A 287 22.35 -3.70 17.37
C ILE A 287 21.47 -4.57 16.46
N LEU A 288 21.87 -4.74 15.21
CA LEU A 288 21.15 -5.52 14.21
C LEU A 288 20.90 -6.97 14.71
N ASP A 289 19.68 -7.49 14.51
CA ASP A 289 19.15 -8.78 15.02
C ASP A 289 18.94 -8.92 16.54
N TRP A 290 19.44 -7.98 17.34
CA TRP A 290 19.25 -8.00 18.79
C TRP A 290 18.19 -7.01 19.25
N GLU A 291 18.21 -5.81 18.68
CA GLU A 291 17.26 -4.74 18.97
C GLU A 291 16.31 -4.58 17.77
N ILE A 292 15.11 -5.14 17.93
CA ILE A 292 14.10 -5.17 16.88
C ILE A 292 13.21 -3.93 16.99
N TYR A 293 13.25 -3.11 15.96
CA TYR A 293 12.32 -2.01 15.77
C TYR A 293 11.38 -2.32 14.63
N TYR A 294 10.15 -1.85 14.75
CA TYR A 294 9.09 -1.98 13.77
C TYR A 294 8.83 -0.63 13.14
N VAL A 295 8.86 -0.56 11.81
CA VAL A 295 8.66 0.65 11.02
C VAL A 295 7.33 0.52 10.29
N ARG A 296 6.38 1.35 10.66
CA ARG A 296 5.02 1.40 10.12
C ARG A 296 4.92 2.56 9.13
N ALA A 297 4.69 2.25 7.86
CA ALA A 297 4.32 3.22 6.85
C ALA A 297 2.80 3.35 6.82
N LEU A 298 2.31 4.56 7.05
CA LEU A 298 0.89 4.90 7.10
C LEU A 298 0.53 5.87 5.98
N TYR A 299 -0.66 5.72 5.40
CA TYR A 299 -1.10 6.50 4.25
C TYR A 299 -2.57 6.87 4.31
N GLY A 300 -2.93 8.02 3.73
CA GLY A 300 -4.31 8.43 3.50
C GLY A 300 -4.48 9.23 2.21
N ALA A 301 -5.47 8.87 1.38
CA ALA A 301 -5.88 9.66 0.22
C ALA A 301 -6.61 10.97 0.64
N LYS A 302 -6.73 11.96 -0.25
CA LYS A 302 -7.24 13.34 -0.01
C LYS A 302 -8.42 13.49 0.97
N GLN A 303 -8.38 14.62 1.70
CA GLN A 303 -9.41 15.22 2.55
C GLN A 303 -10.77 15.46 1.85
N GLU A 304 -11.79 14.67 2.19
CA GLU A 304 -13.10 15.25 2.49
C GLU A 304 -13.16 15.42 4.00
N ASN A 305 -13.07 16.68 4.46
CA ASN A 305 -13.17 17.09 5.87
C ASN A 305 -12.22 16.39 6.84
N TRP A 306 -11.10 17.05 7.13
CA TRP A 306 -10.13 16.67 8.17
C TRP A 306 -10.67 16.83 9.61
N THR A 307 -11.99 16.80 9.77
CA THR A 307 -12.70 16.79 11.03
C THR A 307 -13.29 15.39 11.22
N ALA A 308 -12.63 14.62 12.09
CA ALA A 308 -12.94 13.26 12.53
C ALA A 308 -12.35 12.10 11.68
N LYS A 309 -11.37 11.40 12.26
CA LYS A 309 -11.17 9.94 12.11
C LYS A 309 -10.90 9.34 10.72
N ASN A 310 -10.38 10.07 9.74
CA ASN A 310 -9.69 9.39 8.62
C ASN A 310 -8.33 8.87 9.11
N LYS A 311 -8.37 7.68 9.71
CA LYS A 311 -7.22 6.93 10.19
C LYS A 311 -6.30 6.67 8.99
N LEU A 312 -5.07 7.15 9.07
CA LEU A 312 -4.03 6.71 8.15
C LEU A 312 -4.01 5.18 8.19
N LYS A 313 -4.08 4.55 7.02
CA LYS A 313 -4.06 3.10 6.89
C LYS A 313 -2.62 2.64 6.91
N LEU A 314 -2.34 1.53 7.59
CA LEU A 314 -1.06 0.85 7.46
C LEU A 314 -0.93 0.34 6.02
N VAL A 315 0.14 0.76 5.36
CA VAL A 315 0.47 0.42 3.96
C VAL A 315 1.83 -0.27 3.83
N GLY A 316 2.63 -0.24 4.90
CA GLY A 316 3.79 -1.11 5.06
C GLY A 316 4.13 -1.28 6.52
N LEU A 317 4.65 -2.45 6.85
CA LEU A 317 5.29 -2.71 8.13
C LEU A 317 6.65 -3.30 7.82
N PHE A 318 7.67 -3.00 8.60
CA PHE A 318 9.03 -3.51 8.39
C PHE A 318 9.68 -3.75 9.74
N SER A 319 10.62 -4.69 9.82
CA SER A 319 11.44 -4.86 11.01
C SER A 319 12.92 -4.64 10.69
N THR A 320 13.70 -4.30 11.71
CA THR A 320 15.17 -4.25 11.62
C THR A 320 15.83 -5.61 11.71
N GLU A 321 15.07 -6.70 11.84
CA GLU A 321 15.61 -8.06 11.91
C GLU A 321 15.87 -8.63 10.51
N ARG A 322 16.96 -9.38 10.36
CA ARG A 322 17.24 -10.16 9.13
C ARG A 322 16.15 -11.19 8.87
N ASP A 323 15.97 -11.54 7.59
CA ASP A 323 14.94 -12.51 7.20
C ASP A 323 15.40 -13.95 7.44
N TYR A 324 15.17 -14.44 8.65
CA TYR A 324 15.45 -15.83 9.03
C TYR A 324 14.38 -16.84 8.57
N THR A 325 13.29 -16.38 7.95
CA THR A 325 12.11 -17.21 7.65
C THR A 325 12.13 -17.87 6.26
N HIS A 326 12.96 -17.37 5.32
CA HIS A 326 13.03 -17.89 3.95
C HIS A 326 14.43 -18.46 3.62
N TRP A 327 14.48 -19.74 3.22
CA TRP A 327 15.68 -20.45 2.75
C TRP A 327 15.34 -21.38 1.56
N PRO A 328 16.07 -21.34 0.43
CA PRO A 328 16.34 -20.19 -0.42
C PRO A 328 15.41 -20.18 -1.66
N ALA A 329 15.04 -18.98 -2.12
CA ALA A 329 15.04 -18.70 -3.54
C ALA A 329 15.74 -17.35 -3.73
N PHE A 330 16.75 -17.39 -4.57
CA PHE A 330 17.76 -16.38 -4.81
C PHE A 330 17.17 -15.20 -5.60
N ASP A 331 17.21 -13.98 -5.05
CA ASP A 331 17.89 -12.86 -5.70
C ASP A 331 18.43 -11.91 -4.60
N GLY A 332 19.71 -11.55 -4.67
CA GLY A 332 20.35 -10.69 -3.67
C GLY A 332 19.98 -9.21 -3.80
N ARG A 333 18.75 -8.89 -4.25
CA ARG A 333 18.32 -7.53 -4.58
C ARG A 333 16.85 -7.26 -4.22
N THR A 334 16.20 -8.19 -3.51
CA THR A 334 14.77 -8.08 -3.23
C THR A 334 14.54 -7.12 -2.07
N ALA A 335 13.72 -6.10 -2.33
CA ALA A 335 13.15 -5.29 -1.26
C ALA A 335 12.47 -6.20 -0.22
N LEU A 336 12.59 -5.89 1.07
CA LEU A 336 11.89 -6.65 2.10
C LEU A 336 10.38 -6.60 1.81
N GLN A 337 9.78 -7.76 1.53
CA GLN A 337 8.33 -7.91 1.68
C GLN A 337 7.99 -7.56 3.13
N GLY A 338 6.84 -6.91 3.36
CA GLY A 338 6.48 -6.55 4.73
C GLY A 338 6.18 -7.80 5.58
N PRO A 339 6.19 -7.69 6.92
CA PRO A 339 5.93 -8.78 7.83
C PRO A 339 4.50 -9.30 7.73
N ILE A 340 3.51 -8.57 7.20
CA ILE A 340 2.16 -9.14 6.98
C ILE A 340 2.24 -10.18 5.86
N ALA A 341 2.89 -9.87 4.74
CA ALA A 341 3.15 -10.81 3.65
C ALA A 341 4.00 -12.00 4.10
N ARG A 342 4.92 -11.79 5.06
CA ARG A 342 5.80 -12.82 5.63
C ARG A 342 5.26 -13.52 6.88
N LEU A 343 4.05 -13.19 7.35
CA LEU A 343 3.45 -13.71 8.58
C LEU A 343 4.17 -13.36 9.88
N GLY A 344 5.07 -12.37 9.86
CA GLY A 344 5.63 -11.75 11.07
C GLY A 344 4.58 -11.01 11.90
N ILE A 345 3.44 -10.65 11.32
CA ILE A 345 2.28 -10.08 12.01
C ILE A 345 1.04 -10.76 11.49
N MET A 346 0.23 -11.33 12.37
CA MET A 346 -1.07 -11.89 12.02
C MET A 346 -2.13 -10.81 12.19
N LEU A 347 -2.81 -10.43 11.11
CA LEU A 347 -3.94 -9.51 11.17
C LEU A 347 -5.12 -10.20 11.87
N GLU A 348 -5.92 -9.43 12.58
CA GLU A 348 -7.11 -9.92 13.30
C GLU A 348 -8.37 -9.32 12.65
N PRO A 349 -9.20 -10.10 11.94
CA PRO A 349 -10.43 -9.58 11.31
C PRO A 349 -11.43 -8.99 12.30
N GLU A 350 -11.32 -9.31 13.58
CA GLU A 350 -12.13 -8.74 14.67
C GLU A 350 -11.70 -7.31 15.02
N ASN A 351 -10.44 -6.94 14.70
CA ASN A 351 -9.95 -5.59 14.85
C ASN A 351 -10.37 -4.74 13.64
N ALA A 352 -11.08 -3.64 13.90
CA ALA A 352 -11.65 -2.80 12.84
C ALA A 352 -10.60 -2.20 11.87
N ASP A 353 -9.37 -2.00 12.30
CA ASP A 353 -8.30 -1.46 11.46
C ASP A 353 -7.72 -2.56 10.56
N ASP A 354 -7.48 -3.75 11.10
CA ASP A 354 -7.02 -4.94 10.38
C ASP A 354 -8.08 -5.45 9.41
N ALA A 355 -9.34 -5.53 9.83
CA ALA A 355 -10.48 -5.83 8.98
C ALA A 355 -10.56 -4.86 7.79
N GLY A 356 -10.28 -3.58 8.04
CA GLY A 356 -10.18 -2.56 7.01
C GLY A 356 -9.06 -2.85 6.00
N MET A 357 -7.92 -3.35 6.45
CA MET A 357 -6.80 -3.76 5.58
C MET A 357 -7.16 -4.99 4.75
N ILE A 358 -7.70 -6.04 5.39
CA ILE A 358 -8.11 -7.28 4.72
C ILE A 358 -9.19 -7.00 3.67
N ALA A 359 -10.24 -6.27 4.05
CA ALA A 359 -11.34 -5.91 3.17
C ALA A 359 -10.85 -5.10 1.97
N SER A 360 -9.94 -4.15 2.21
CA SER A 360 -9.40 -3.35 1.13
C SER A 360 -8.54 -4.17 0.18
N ARG A 361 -7.72 -5.09 0.68
CA ARG A 361 -6.90 -5.93 -0.17
C ARG A 361 -7.74 -6.90 -1.01
N LEU A 362 -8.79 -7.48 -0.43
CA LEU A 362 -9.76 -8.28 -1.17
C LEU A 362 -10.48 -7.46 -2.25
N HIS A 363 -10.77 -6.19 -1.96
CA HIS A 363 -11.37 -5.28 -2.94
C HIS A 363 -10.46 -5.01 -4.14
N GLU A 364 -9.18 -4.71 -3.89
CA GLU A 364 -8.19 -4.50 -4.95
C GLU A 364 -8.04 -5.72 -5.86
N LEU A 365 -8.04 -6.90 -5.26
CA LEU A 365 -7.93 -8.16 -5.98
C LEU A 365 -9.25 -8.59 -6.66
N GLY A 366 -10.31 -7.80 -6.54
CA GLY A 366 -11.61 -8.03 -7.18
C GLY A 366 -12.52 -9.03 -6.46
N PHE A 367 -12.17 -9.45 -5.24
CA PHE A 367 -12.96 -10.39 -4.43
C PHE A 367 -14.01 -9.70 -3.56
N LEU A 368 -13.87 -8.39 -3.34
CA LEU A 368 -14.82 -7.57 -2.60
C LEU A 368 -15.24 -6.37 -3.44
N LYS A 369 -16.53 -6.00 -3.42
CA LYS A 369 -17.03 -4.91 -4.27
C LYS A 369 -16.82 -3.52 -3.72
N ASN A 370 -16.96 -3.37 -2.41
CA ASN A 370 -16.70 -2.14 -1.67
C ASN A 370 -15.88 -2.51 -0.44
N ALA A 371 -14.83 -1.74 -0.15
CA ALA A 371 -13.97 -1.94 1.03
C ALA A 371 -14.61 -1.42 2.34
N ASP A 372 -15.94 -1.28 2.39
CA ASP A 372 -16.63 -0.79 3.58
C ASP A 372 -16.45 -1.79 4.72
N ASN A 373 -15.62 -1.41 5.69
CA ASN A 373 -15.13 -2.16 6.84
C ASN A 373 -16.20 -2.57 7.88
N LYS A 374 -17.46 -2.72 7.48
CA LYS A 374 -18.61 -2.85 8.38
C LYS A 374 -19.49 -4.07 8.17
N CYS A 375 -19.16 -4.97 7.24
CA CYS A 375 -19.99 -6.13 6.97
C CYS A 375 -19.15 -7.40 7.01
N GLU A 376 -19.10 -8.02 8.20
CA GLU A 376 -18.39 -9.29 8.46
C GLU A 376 -18.82 -10.38 7.48
N GLU A 377 -20.11 -10.49 7.18
CA GLU A 377 -20.66 -11.47 6.22
C GLU A 377 -20.07 -11.31 4.80
N LYS A 378 -19.91 -10.07 4.33
CA LYS A 378 -19.33 -9.79 3.01
C LYS A 378 -17.82 -10.06 2.98
N LEU A 379 -17.16 -9.82 4.10
CA LEU A 379 -15.72 -10.08 4.24
C LEU A 379 -15.46 -11.59 4.22
N GLU A 380 -16.25 -12.37 4.96
CA GLU A 380 -16.17 -13.82 4.99
C GLU A 380 -16.45 -14.42 3.60
N GLU A 381 -17.48 -13.94 2.90
CA GLU A 381 -17.78 -14.40 1.53
C GLU A 381 -16.63 -14.07 0.56
N ALA A 382 -16.08 -12.85 0.60
CA ALA A 382 -14.93 -12.48 -0.21
C ALA A 382 -13.70 -13.33 0.10
N LEU A 383 -13.47 -13.66 1.38
CA LEU A 383 -12.40 -14.57 1.80
C LEU A 383 -12.60 -15.98 1.24
N LYS A 384 -13.82 -16.52 1.28
CA LYS A 384 -14.13 -17.84 0.69
C LYS A 384 -13.80 -17.88 -0.79
N ILE A 385 -14.20 -16.84 -1.54
CA ILE A 385 -13.94 -16.75 -2.99
C ILE A 385 -12.44 -16.62 -3.25
N PHE A 386 -11.74 -15.75 -2.52
CA PHE A 386 -10.30 -15.59 -2.62
C PHE A 386 -9.57 -16.90 -2.35
N GLN A 387 -9.91 -17.57 -1.24
CA GLN A 387 -9.32 -18.85 -0.84
C GLN A 387 -9.53 -19.91 -1.92
N HIS A 388 -10.76 -20.09 -2.39
CA HIS A 388 -11.07 -21.01 -3.49
C HIS A 388 -10.21 -20.71 -4.73
N THR A 389 -10.14 -19.44 -5.14
CA THR A 389 -9.40 -19.00 -6.34
C THR A 389 -7.89 -19.22 -6.21
N ARG A 390 -7.35 -19.14 -5.00
CA ARG A 390 -5.92 -19.34 -4.71
C ARG A 390 -5.59 -20.78 -4.30
N GLY A 391 -6.52 -21.72 -4.44
CA GLY A 391 -6.32 -23.13 -4.09
C GLY A 391 -6.13 -23.36 -2.58
N LEU A 392 -6.75 -22.52 -1.75
CA LEU A 392 -6.83 -22.67 -0.30
C LEU A 392 -8.18 -23.29 0.09
N ASN A 393 -8.30 -23.79 1.33
CA ASN A 393 -9.58 -24.21 1.89
C ASN A 393 -10.53 -23.01 1.99
N PRO A 394 -11.68 -22.99 1.28
CA PRO A 394 -12.61 -21.85 1.26
C PRO A 394 -13.51 -21.83 2.50
N SER A 395 -12.90 -21.79 3.68
CA SER A 395 -13.63 -21.74 4.95
C SER A 395 -14.18 -20.34 5.26
N GLY A 396 -13.62 -19.29 4.63
CA GLY A 396 -13.88 -17.89 4.98
C GLY A 396 -13.16 -17.46 6.25
N GLN A 397 -12.48 -18.39 6.92
CA GLN A 397 -11.72 -18.11 8.13
C GLN A 397 -10.38 -17.48 7.78
N TRP A 398 -9.99 -16.50 8.58
CA TRP A 398 -8.69 -15.89 8.46
C TRP A 398 -7.60 -16.84 8.96
N SER A 399 -6.59 -17.06 8.12
CA SER A 399 -5.47 -17.95 8.43
C SER A 399 -4.16 -17.37 7.93
N ALA A 400 -3.05 -17.84 8.51
CA ALA A 400 -1.72 -17.42 8.10
C ALA A 400 -1.49 -17.68 6.60
N GLU A 401 -1.92 -18.83 6.07
CA GLU A 401 -1.78 -19.12 4.64
C GLU A 401 -2.62 -18.16 3.77
N THR A 402 -3.83 -17.81 4.23
CA THR A 402 -4.69 -16.83 3.55
C THR A 402 -4.04 -15.47 3.51
N GLN A 403 -3.49 -15.00 4.64
CA GLN A 403 -2.79 -13.73 4.72
C GLN A 403 -1.56 -13.69 3.81
N LYS A 404 -0.71 -14.73 3.86
CA LYS A 404 0.49 -14.82 3.02
C LYS A 404 0.13 -14.72 1.54
N LYS A 405 -0.92 -15.41 1.10
CA LYS A 405 -1.36 -15.32 -0.31
C LYS A 405 -2.04 -14.00 -0.63
N LEU A 406 -2.77 -13.41 0.30
CA LEU A 406 -3.52 -12.17 0.08
C LEU A 406 -2.56 -10.97 -0.07
N PHE A 407 -1.47 -11.00 0.69
CA PHE A 407 -0.45 -9.95 0.75
C PHE A 407 0.85 -10.34 0.01
N HIS A 408 0.87 -11.46 -0.70
CA HIS A 408 1.94 -11.81 -1.63
C HIS A 408 2.14 -10.63 -2.61
N ASP A 409 3.38 -10.18 -2.76
CA ASP A 409 3.79 -9.00 -3.56
C ASP A 409 3.44 -7.63 -2.98
N THR A 410 3.11 -7.56 -1.69
CA THR A 410 2.94 -6.29 -0.98
C THR A 410 4.10 -6.05 0.00
N GLY A 411 4.47 -4.79 0.18
CA GLY A 411 5.38 -4.34 1.25
C GLY A 411 4.70 -4.22 2.62
N LEU A 412 3.50 -4.81 2.75
CA LEU A 412 2.71 -4.92 3.99
C LEU A 412 3.22 -6.07 4.85
#